data_AF-A0A077X2V7-F1
#
_entry.id   AF-A0A077X2V7-F1
#
_cell.length_a   1.000
_cell.length_b   1.000
_cell.length_c   1.000
_cell.angle_alpha   90.00
_cell.angle_beta   90.00
_cell.angle_gamma   90.00
#
_symmetry.space_group_name_H-M   'P 1'
#
loop_
_entity.id
_entity.type
_entity.pdbx_description
1 polymer ?
#
loop_
_entity_poly.entity_id
_entity_poly.type
_entity_poly.pdbx_seq_one_letter_code
_entity_poly.pdbx_strand_id
1 'polypeptide(L)'
;MVHPHTNAASSSPNGGAATTTTTTLTSATEEQDRHYQDDEDEDDPQDNMEYWLQRCSICFEAQLDLCLDYCRDQYCLDCFRRYVTNVVTSSWGLSVTKIRCPVCQDHIPQSEWSKFVPKSVVDQYNRFNQPYRSFSRCCPGCETEVMPCQRLQRSQPRRVHGLLKEYLHECNEHHDHPRHRMLLRDVLPVYERQEWSSHTLLDVYKRTIHALKVLERDHPSFIQPLVIAQHILSFDMKPDTWRKLQFIHIGLFPETNCPECNMVFCLQCGNQHHPGSTCEQYMQNVVDHHAAPVEVIETFQWQLKNSRRCPSCSIMIQRDEGCNKVDCSLCGYCFCWACLSQWSDKCGFYHCSRSPTTTSDVSPEHSNAKTELGVPNVSSIQARLYPGINA
;
A
#
# COMPACT_ATOMS: atom_id res chain seq x y z
N MET A 1 -40.09 -23.60 -42.51
CA MET A 1 -40.90 -24.83 -42.32
C MET A 1 -41.84 -24.58 -41.16
N VAL A 2 -43.13 -24.41 -41.48
CA VAL A 2 -44.31 -24.90 -40.76
C VAL A 2 -44.31 -24.78 -39.22
N HIS A 3 -45.02 -23.75 -38.73
CA HIS A 3 -45.82 -23.69 -37.49
C HIS A 3 -46.85 -24.86 -37.39
N PRO A 4 -47.75 -25.00 -36.36
CA PRO A 4 -47.84 -24.51 -34.97
C PRO A 4 -48.42 -25.58 -33.99
N HIS A 5 -48.74 -25.22 -32.74
CA HIS A 5 -50.05 -25.39 -32.06
C HIS A 5 -50.01 -24.52 -30.77
N THR A 6 -50.74 -23.40 -30.58
CA THR A 6 -52.19 -23.15 -30.36
C THR A 6 -52.77 -24.02 -29.23
N ASN A 7 -53.44 -23.57 -28.17
CA ASN A 7 -54.43 -22.49 -27.94
C ASN A 7 -54.55 -22.23 -26.41
N ALA A 8 -54.74 -20.99 -25.92
CA ALA A 8 -56.01 -20.29 -25.64
C ALA A 8 -56.94 -21.00 -24.62
N ALA A 9 -57.77 -20.39 -23.77
CA ALA A 9 -58.04 -19.05 -23.23
C ALA A 9 -59.26 -19.21 -22.25
N SER A 10 -59.76 -18.09 -21.69
CA SER A 10 -61.10 -17.88 -21.09
C SER A 10 -61.30 -18.33 -19.62
N SER A 11 -62.06 -17.68 -18.73
CA SER A 11 -62.78 -16.39 -18.65
C SER A 11 -63.44 -16.32 -17.24
N SER A 12 -63.73 -15.11 -16.76
CA SER A 12 -64.29 -14.69 -15.45
C SER A 12 -65.77 -15.11 -15.20
N PRO A 13 -66.58 -14.42 -14.35
CA PRO A 13 -66.64 -14.38 -12.87
C PRO A 13 -68.07 -14.66 -12.31
N ASN A 14 -68.23 -14.83 -10.99
CA ASN A 14 -69.41 -14.51 -10.13
C ASN A 14 -69.18 -15.17 -8.75
N GLY A 15 -69.44 -14.59 -7.58
CA GLY A 15 -70.53 -13.70 -7.21
C GLY A 15 -71.61 -14.52 -6.48
N GLY A 16 -71.65 -14.49 -5.14
CA GLY A 16 -72.70 -15.17 -4.37
C GLY A 16 -72.43 -15.24 -2.86
N ALA A 17 -73.02 -14.32 -2.11
CA ALA A 17 -73.13 -14.36 -0.65
C ALA A 17 -74.21 -15.36 -0.21
N ALA A 18 -74.01 -16.02 0.94
CA ALA A 18 -75.12 -16.57 1.72
C ALA A 18 -74.75 -16.67 3.20
N THR A 19 -75.59 -16.01 3.98
CA THR A 19 -75.67 -15.87 5.43
C THR A 19 -76.12 -17.18 6.10
N THR A 20 -75.77 -17.33 7.40
CA THR A 20 -76.69 -17.56 8.56
C THR A 20 -76.35 -18.75 9.47
N THR A 21 -76.26 -18.40 10.77
CA THR A 21 -76.67 -19.12 12.00
C THR A 21 -75.87 -20.33 12.48
N THR A 22 -75.11 -20.22 13.58
CA THR A 22 -75.49 -20.17 15.02
C THR A 22 -75.62 -21.57 15.62
N THR A 23 -74.68 -21.93 16.49
CA THR A 23 -74.97 -22.77 17.66
C THR A 23 -74.11 -22.31 18.84
N THR A 24 -74.78 -21.75 19.84
CA THR A 24 -74.28 -21.38 21.16
C THR A 24 -74.13 -22.63 22.02
N LEU A 25 -73.06 -22.72 22.82
CA LEU A 25 -73.03 -23.56 24.02
C LEU A 25 -72.25 -22.82 25.11
N THR A 26 -72.98 -22.50 26.17
CA THR A 26 -72.59 -21.81 27.39
C THR A 26 -71.86 -22.73 28.36
N SER A 27 -70.83 -22.22 29.03
CA SER A 27 -70.59 -22.51 30.45
C SER A 27 -69.74 -21.40 31.07
N ALA A 28 -70.27 -20.79 32.12
CA ALA A 28 -69.68 -19.72 32.89
C ALA A 28 -68.64 -20.22 33.90
N THR A 29 -67.62 -19.41 34.15
CA THR A 29 -67.08 -19.15 35.50
C THR A 29 -66.43 -17.76 35.50
N GLU A 30 -66.86 -16.94 36.46
CA GLU A 30 -66.38 -15.61 36.80
C GLU A 30 -64.92 -15.66 37.30
N GLU A 31 -64.09 -14.67 36.96
CA GLU A 31 -63.05 -14.17 37.88
C GLU A 31 -62.44 -12.82 37.40
N GLN A 32 -62.90 -11.76 38.07
CA GLN A 32 -62.18 -10.58 38.56
C GLN A 32 -61.38 -9.68 37.59
N ASP A 33 -61.97 -8.51 37.35
CA ASP A 33 -61.31 -7.25 36.96
C ASP A 33 -60.02 -6.99 37.74
N ARG A 34 -58.92 -6.84 37.00
CA ARG A 34 -57.79 -5.99 37.40
C ARG A 34 -57.48 -5.02 36.27
N HIS A 35 -57.93 -3.80 36.48
CA HIS A 35 -57.50 -2.61 35.79
C HIS A 35 -55.99 -2.47 35.95
N TYR A 36 -55.22 -2.81 34.92
CA TYR A 36 -53.85 -2.34 34.77
C TYR A 36 -53.91 -1.12 33.86
N GLN A 37 -53.47 0.00 34.42
CA GLN A 37 -53.27 1.25 33.70
C GLN A 37 -52.23 0.99 32.61
N ASP A 38 -52.57 1.33 31.37
CA ASP A 38 -51.60 1.49 30.29
C ASP A 38 -50.69 2.65 30.69
N ASP A 39 -49.53 2.34 31.26
CA ASP A 39 -48.38 3.22 31.16
C ASP A 39 -47.91 3.11 29.71
N GLU A 40 -48.25 4.10 28.89
CA GLU A 40 -47.59 4.34 27.62
C GLU A 40 -46.12 4.68 27.92
N ASP A 41 -45.30 3.65 28.11
CA ASP A 41 -43.85 3.76 28.00
C ASP A 41 -43.58 4.31 26.59
N GLU A 42 -43.19 5.58 26.51
CA GLU A 42 -42.58 6.15 25.31
C GLU A 42 -41.35 5.30 24.98
N ASP A 43 -41.52 4.27 24.14
CA ASP A 43 -40.45 3.42 23.62
C ASP A 43 -39.38 4.32 23.02
N ASP A 44 -38.28 4.53 23.76
CA ASP A 44 -37.15 5.31 23.29
C ASP A 44 -36.63 4.64 22.01
N PRO A 45 -36.73 5.31 20.83
CA PRO A 45 -36.32 4.72 19.56
C PRO A 45 -34.85 4.30 19.55
N GLN A 46 -34.05 4.82 20.49
CA GLN A 46 -32.65 4.50 20.69
C GLN A 46 -32.40 3.08 21.22
N ASP A 47 -33.33 2.51 22.01
CA ASP A 47 -33.21 1.16 22.62
C ASP A 47 -33.68 0.04 21.69
N ASN A 48 -34.29 0.40 20.56
CA ASN A 48 -34.76 -0.56 19.57
C ASN A 48 -33.61 -0.96 18.60
N MET A 49 -33.02 -2.14 18.80
CA MET A 49 -32.00 -2.72 17.90
C MET A 49 -32.44 -2.75 16.43
N GLU A 50 -33.74 -2.91 16.15
CA GLU A 50 -34.31 -2.92 14.79
C GLU A 50 -34.06 -1.59 14.05
N TYR A 51 -34.05 -0.47 14.79
CA TYR A 51 -33.79 0.87 14.26
C TYR A 51 -32.38 0.98 13.68
N TRP A 52 -31.38 0.46 14.39
CA TRP A 52 -29.98 0.52 13.98
C TRP A 52 -29.66 -0.45 12.84
N LEU A 53 -30.39 -1.57 12.72
CA LEU A 53 -30.23 -2.53 11.63
C LEU A 53 -30.64 -1.96 10.26
N GLN A 54 -31.52 -0.95 10.24
CA GLN A 54 -31.97 -0.28 9.01
C GLN A 54 -31.19 0.99 8.69
N ARG A 55 -30.14 1.29 9.46
CA ARG A 55 -29.30 2.48 9.35
C ARG A 55 -27.95 2.14 8.73
N CYS A 56 -27.42 3.06 7.95
CA CYS A 56 -26.10 2.92 7.36
C CYS A 56 -25.03 2.77 8.44
N SER A 57 -24.24 1.69 8.38
CA SER A 57 -23.14 1.39 9.32
C SER A 57 -21.95 2.35 9.24
N ILE A 58 -21.93 3.28 8.28
CA ILE A 58 -20.86 4.28 8.12
C ILE A 58 -21.23 5.59 8.81
N CYS A 59 -22.45 6.10 8.62
CA CYS A 59 -22.89 7.37 9.21
C CYS A 59 -23.83 7.22 10.40
N PHE A 60 -24.41 6.04 10.61
CA PHE A 60 -25.41 5.75 11.64
C PHE A 60 -26.71 6.58 11.55
N GLU A 61 -26.92 7.31 10.45
CA GLU A 61 -28.03 8.26 10.28
C GLU A 61 -28.95 7.92 9.12
N ALA A 62 -28.40 7.73 7.92
CA ALA A 62 -29.19 7.52 6.70
C ALA A 62 -29.75 6.09 6.60
N GLN A 63 -30.88 5.94 5.93
CA GLN A 63 -31.43 4.63 5.55
C GLN A 63 -30.53 3.94 4.52
N LEU A 64 -30.65 2.61 4.45
CA LEU A 64 -29.93 1.77 3.48
C LEU A 64 -30.59 1.89 2.10
N ASP A 65 -29.84 2.41 1.12
CA ASP A 65 -30.28 2.55 -0.28
C ASP A 65 -29.23 2.01 -1.28
N LEU A 66 -28.21 1.29 -0.78
CA LEU A 66 -27.22 0.57 -1.56
C LEU A 66 -26.92 -0.80 -0.93
N CYS A 67 -26.84 -1.83 -1.77
CA CYS A 67 -26.43 -3.19 -1.41
C CYS A 67 -25.37 -3.68 -2.40
N LEU A 68 -24.23 -4.16 -1.89
CA LEU A 68 -23.16 -4.69 -2.74
C LEU A 68 -23.53 -6.05 -3.34
N ASP A 69 -23.12 -6.28 -4.58
CA ASP A 69 -23.50 -7.45 -5.38
C ASP A 69 -22.95 -8.76 -4.79
N TYR A 70 -21.70 -8.74 -4.31
CA TYR A 70 -20.99 -9.94 -3.85
C TYR A 70 -21.17 -10.22 -2.35
N CYS A 71 -20.75 -9.30 -1.48
CA CYS A 71 -20.79 -9.51 -0.02
C CYS A 71 -22.14 -9.18 0.62
N ARG A 72 -23.07 -8.56 -0.12
CA ARG A 72 -24.41 -8.15 0.37
C ARG A 72 -24.42 -7.15 1.53
N ASP A 73 -23.27 -6.56 1.86
CA ASP A 73 -23.21 -5.47 2.81
C ASP A 73 -23.95 -4.24 2.28
N GLN A 74 -24.61 -3.51 3.18
CA GLN A 74 -25.52 -2.42 2.86
C GLN A 74 -25.10 -1.11 3.51
N TYR A 75 -25.27 -0.02 2.77
CA TYR A 75 -24.93 1.35 3.19
C TYR A 75 -25.94 2.34 2.62
N CYS A 76 -25.83 3.60 3.05
CA CYS A 76 -26.34 4.68 2.22
C CYS A 76 -25.36 4.96 1.06
N LEU A 77 -25.90 5.27 -0.11
CA LEU A 77 -25.19 5.53 -1.36
C LEU A 77 -24.18 6.67 -1.21
N ASP A 78 -24.53 7.70 -0.45
CA ASP A 78 -23.67 8.86 -0.22
C ASP A 78 -22.42 8.49 0.58
N CYS A 79 -22.55 7.67 1.63
CA CYS A 79 -21.39 7.19 2.38
C CYS A 79 -20.49 6.32 1.50
N PHE A 80 -21.07 5.40 0.72
CA PHE A 80 -20.30 4.55 -0.18
C PHE A 80 -19.58 5.38 -1.26
N ARG A 81 -20.25 6.35 -1.89
CA ARG A 81 -19.67 7.26 -2.88
C ARG A 81 -18.50 8.05 -2.29
N ARG A 82 -18.68 8.61 -1.09
CA ARG A 82 -17.63 9.40 -0.41
C ARG A 82 -16.46 8.51 -0.01
N TYR A 83 -16.71 7.30 0.48
CA TYR A 83 -15.69 6.30 0.75
C TYR A 83 -14.85 5.99 -0.48
N VAL A 84 -15.47 5.59 -1.60
CA VAL A 84 -14.75 5.26 -2.84
C VAL A 84 -13.96 6.47 -3.34
N THR A 85 -14.58 7.65 -3.36
CA THR A 85 -13.92 8.89 -3.77
C THR A 85 -12.68 9.16 -2.94
N ASN A 86 -12.77 9.06 -1.61
CA ASN A 86 -11.64 9.27 -0.70
C ASN A 86 -10.53 8.23 -0.88
N VAL A 87 -10.88 6.96 -1.10
CA VAL A 87 -9.88 5.92 -1.37
C VAL A 87 -9.14 6.22 -2.68
N VAL A 88 -9.84 6.65 -3.74
CA VAL A 88 -9.21 7.00 -5.02
C VAL A 88 -8.34 8.24 -4.91
N THR A 89 -8.83 9.31 -4.28
CA THR A 89 -8.10 10.59 -4.18
C THR A 89 -6.86 10.49 -3.30
N SER A 90 -6.89 9.65 -2.26
CA SER A 90 -5.73 9.37 -1.41
C SER A 90 -4.73 8.38 -2.01
N SER A 91 -5.05 7.75 -3.14
CA SER A 91 -4.22 6.72 -3.80
C SER A 91 -3.25 7.29 -4.85
N TRP A 92 -2.48 8.30 -4.47
CA TRP A 92 -1.50 8.94 -5.36
C TRP A 92 -0.21 8.11 -5.56
N GLY A 93 -0.05 7.02 -4.81
CA GLY A 93 1.08 6.11 -4.92
C GLY A 93 1.13 5.32 -6.22
N LEU A 94 2.22 4.57 -6.38
CA LEU A 94 2.48 3.65 -7.48
C LEU A 94 1.96 2.22 -7.21
N SER A 95 1.59 1.91 -5.97
CA SER A 95 0.95 0.63 -5.64
C SER A 95 -0.47 0.57 -6.17
N VAL A 96 -0.91 -0.63 -6.57
CA VAL A 96 -2.30 -0.81 -7.01
C VAL A 96 -3.23 -0.69 -5.81
N THR A 97 -4.13 0.30 -5.84
CA THR A 97 -5.20 0.42 -4.85
C THR A 97 -6.40 -0.39 -5.31
N LYS A 98 -6.87 -1.27 -4.42
CA LYS A 98 -8.11 -2.03 -4.61
C LYS A 98 -9.20 -1.42 -3.74
N ILE A 99 -10.37 -1.17 -4.31
CA ILE A 99 -11.56 -0.79 -3.52
C ILE A 99 -12.05 -2.03 -2.78
N ARG A 100 -12.26 -1.88 -1.47
CA ARG A 100 -12.71 -2.95 -0.59
C ARG A 100 -14.01 -2.57 0.07
N CYS A 101 -14.77 -3.56 0.49
CA CYS A 101 -15.93 -3.36 1.34
C CYS A 101 -15.50 -2.72 2.67
N PRO A 102 -16.13 -1.61 3.11
CA PRO A 102 -15.84 -0.98 4.40
C PRO A 102 -16.00 -1.93 5.60
N VAL A 103 -16.88 -2.93 5.50
CA VAL A 103 -17.20 -3.87 6.58
C VAL A 103 -16.38 -5.16 6.45
N CYS A 104 -16.65 -5.99 5.43
CA CYS A 104 -16.01 -7.30 5.32
C CYS A 104 -14.61 -7.29 4.69
N GLN A 105 -14.16 -6.15 4.14
CA GLN A 105 -12.85 -5.99 3.45
C GLN A 105 -12.68 -6.78 2.14
N ASP A 106 -13.74 -7.43 1.66
CA ASP A 106 -13.75 -8.09 0.35
C ASP A 106 -13.53 -7.10 -0.78
N HIS A 107 -12.89 -7.56 -1.85
CA HIS A 107 -12.63 -6.72 -3.03
C HIS A 107 -13.90 -6.44 -3.81
N ILE A 108 -14.18 -5.16 -4.06
CA ILE A 108 -15.31 -4.71 -4.89
C ILE A 108 -14.80 -4.47 -6.32
N PRO A 109 -15.28 -5.21 -7.32
CA PRO A 109 -14.87 -5.01 -8.71
C PRO A 109 -15.18 -3.60 -9.22
N GLN A 110 -14.32 -3.08 -10.11
CA GLN A 110 -14.55 -1.77 -10.74
C GLN A 110 -15.86 -1.68 -11.50
N SER A 111 -16.30 -2.76 -12.14
CA SER A 111 -17.59 -2.83 -12.83
C SER A 111 -18.78 -2.52 -11.91
N GLU A 112 -18.64 -2.72 -10.60
CA GLU A 112 -19.67 -2.45 -9.60
C GLU A 112 -19.54 -1.03 -9.05
N TRP A 113 -18.43 -0.70 -8.37
CA TRP A 113 -18.32 0.59 -7.68
C TRP A 113 -18.33 1.80 -8.62
N SER A 114 -17.89 1.63 -9.88
CA SER A 114 -17.89 2.72 -10.86
C SER A 114 -19.28 3.22 -11.24
N LYS A 115 -20.33 2.43 -10.97
CA LYS A 115 -21.73 2.83 -11.17
C LYS A 115 -22.18 3.95 -10.21
N PHE A 116 -21.50 4.06 -9.06
CA PHE A 116 -21.95 4.90 -7.93
C PHE A 116 -21.15 6.19 -7.76
N VAL A 117 -20.06 6.37 -8.52
CA VAL A 117 -19.17 7.53 -8.45
C VAL A 117 -19.11 8.28 -9.79
N PRO A 118 -18.74 9.57 -9.80
CA PRO A 118 -18.54 10.32 -11.03
C PRO A 118 -17.46 9.72 -11.94
N LYS A 119 -17.60 9.91 -13.26
CA LYS A 119 -16.61 9.46 -14.26
C LYS A 119 -15.19 9.97 -13.96
N SER A 120 -15.05 11.19 -13.44
CA SER A 120 -13.76 11.77 -13.05
C SER A 120 -13.01 10.93 -12.01
N VAL A 121 -13.74 10.35 -11.04
CA VAL A 121 -13.17 9.44 -10.02
C VAL A 121 -12.69 8.15 -10.68
N VAL A 122 -13.47 7.60 -11.62
CA VAL A 122 -13.09 6.40 -12.37
C VAL A 122 -11.85 6.66 -13.24
N ASP A 123 -11.80 7.80 -13.92
CA ASP A 123 -10.66 8.19 -14.76
C ASP A 123 -9.40 8.42 -13.92
N GLN A 124 -9.54 9.02 -12.73
CA GLN A 124 -8.45 9.17 -11.77
C GLN A 124 -7.94 7.81 -11.26
N TYR A 125 -8.84 6.89 -10.91
CA TYR A 125 -8.48 5.52 -10.51
C TYR A 125 -7.73 4.78 -11.63
N ASN A 126 -8.24 4.86 -12.87
CA ASN A 126 -7.63 4.25 -14.04
C ASN A 126 -6.26 4.85 -14.34
N ARG A 127 -6.13 6.18 -14.16
CA ARG A 127 -4.84 6.85 -14.19
C ARG A 127 -3.96 6.18 -13.14
N PHE A 128 -4.17 6.36 -11.84
CA PHE A 128 -3.24 5.88 -10.80
C PHE A 128 -2.92 4.38 -10.83
N ASN A 129 -3.83 3.52 -11.31
CA ASN A 129 -3.59 2.08 -11.40
C ASN A 129 -3.08 1.58 -12.76
N GLN A 130 -2.74 2.48 -13.69
CA GLN A 130 -2.14 2.12 -14.98
C GLN A 130 -0.90 1.21 -14.77
N PRO A 131 -0.78 0.09 -15.52
CA PRO A 131 0.37 -0.79 -15.38
C PRO A 131 1.66 -0.09 -15.82
N TYR A 132 2.78 -0.44 -15.19
CA TYR A 132 4.11 0.11 -15.49
C TYR A 132 4.22 1.64 -15.31
N ARG A 133 3.52 2.22 -14.33
CA ARG A 133 3.70 3.63 -13.94
C ARG A 133 5.08 3.90 -13.37
N SER A 134 5.84 4.73 -14.09
CA SER A 134 7.13 5.25 -13.66
C SER A 134 7.00 6.14 -12.43
N PHE A 135 7.94 5.98 -11.50
CA PHE A 135 8.27 7.02 -10.53
C PHE A 135 8.73 8.27 -11.28
N SER A 136 8.31 9.41 -10.75
CA SER A 136 8.76 10.72 -11.21
C SER A 136 9.19 11.57 -10.03
N ARG A 137 10.06 12.54 -10.32
CA ARG A 137 10.49 13.55 -9.35
C ARG A 137 10.75 14.86 -10.09
N CYS A 138 10.33 15.97 -9.49
CA CYS A 138 10.60 17.29 -10.04
C CYS A 138 12.06 17.70 -9.81
N CYS A 139 12.66 18.34 -10.82
CA CYS A 139 13.96 18.98 -10.68
C CYS A 139 13.88 20.11 -9.64
N PRO A 140 14.83 20.19 -8.68
CA PRO A 140 14.81 21.26 -7.67
C PRO A 140 15.14 22.64 -8.24
N GLY A 141 15.69 22.73 -9.47
CA GLY A 141 16.06 24.01 -10.09
C GLY A 141 14.97 24.62 -10.99
N CYS A 142 14.19 23.80 -11.69
CA CYS A 142 13.21 24.28 -12.68
C CYS A 142 11.86 23.56 -12.64
N GLU A 143 11.63 22.72 -11.64
CA GLU A 143 10.38 21.96 -11.41
C GLU A 143 9.98 20.98 -12.52
N THR A 144 10.80 20.82 -13.56
CA THR A 144 10.56 19.85 -14.63
C THR A 144 10.44 18.44 -14.06
N GLU A 145 9.37 17.74 -14.41
CA GLU A 145 9.13 16.35 -14.01
C GLU A 145 10.09 15.41 -14.75
N VAL A 146 10.92 14.69 -13.99
CA VAL A 146 11.87 13.70 -14.52
C VAL A 146 11.40 12.29 -14.18
N MET A 147 11.36 11.43 -15.19
CA MET A 147 10.99 10.00 -15.07
C MET A 147 12.21 9.11 -15.33
N PRO A 148 12.94 8.66 -14.29
CA PRO A 148 14.19 7.92 -14.46
C PRO A 148 14.03 6.55 -15.12
N CYS A 149 12.90 5.87 -14.88
CA CYS A 149 12.65 4.53 -15.38
C CYS A 149 11.51 4.58 -16.40
N GLN A 150 11.81 4.47 -17.69
CA GLN A 150 10.79 4.38 -18.74
C GLN A 150 10.87 3.05 -19.48
N ARG A 151 9.70 2.50 -19.84
CA ARG A 151 9.62 1.25 -20.61
C ARG A 151 9.44 1.56 -22.10
N LEU A 152 10.47 2.16 -22.71
CA LEU A 152 10.40 2.64 -24.11
C LEU A 152 10.51 1.50 -25.13
N GLN A 153 11.33 0.48 -24.86
CA GLN A 153 11.57 -0.64 -25.77
C GLN A 153 11.70 -1.96 -24.99
N ARG A 154 11.38 -3.09 -25.64
CA ARG A 154 11.56 -4.42 -25.03
C ARG A 154 13.00 -4.88 -25.26
N SER A 155 13.72 -5.17 -24.19
CA SER A 155 15.03 -5.81 -24.25
C SER A 155 14.91 -7.31 -24.04
N GLN A 156 15.69 -8.08 -24.78
CA GLN A 156 15.77 -9.52 -24.58
C GLN A 156 16.89 -9.88 -23.61
N PRO A 157 16.71 -10.90 -22.77
CA PRO A 157 17.75 -11.23 -21.81
C PRO A 157 19.05 -11.77 -22.42
N ARG A 158 18.98 -12.38 -23.61
CA ARG A 158 20.17 -12.76 -24.39
C ARG A 158 21.06 -11.57 -24.73
N ARG A 159 20.49 -10.37 -24.88
CA ARG A 159 21.27 -9.14 -25.11
C ARG A 159 22.13 -8.82 -23.89
N VAL A 160 21.56 -8.90 -22.69
CA VAL A 160 22.31 -8.72 -21.44
C VAL A 160 23.40 -9.78 -21.32
N HIS A 161 23.10 -11.05 -21.61
CA HIS A 161 24.11 -12.10 -21.64
C HIS A 161 25.28 -11.77 -22.60
N GLY A 162 24.98 -11.31 -23.82
CA GLY A 162 26.00 -10.91 -24.81
C GLY A 162 26.91 -9.80 -24.28
N LEU A 163 26.32 -8.72 -23.76
CA LEU A 163 27.08 -7.61 -23.16
C LEU A 163 27.95 -8.06 -21.99
N LEU A 164 27.43 -8.95 -21.11
CA LEU A 164 28.22 -9.50 -20.01
C LEU A 164 29.38 -10.38 -20.50
N LYS A 165 29.22 -11.10 -21.62
CA LYS A 165 30.30 -11.86 -22.26
C LYS A 165 31.33 -10.94 -22.89
N GLU A 166 30.93 -9.86 -23.54
CA GLU A 166 31.83 -8.83 -24.08
C GLU A 166 32.66 -8.20 -22.95
N TYR A 167 32.03 -7.84 -21.83
CA TYR A 167 32.69 -7.37 -20.62
C TYR A 167 33.76 -8.34 -20.10
N LEU A 168 33.48 -9.65 -20.09
CA LEU A 168 34.48 -10.66 -19.72
C LEU A 168 35.54 -10.90 -20.81
N HIS A 169 35.22 -10.70 -22.08
CA HIS A 169 36.16 -10.90 -23.17
C HIS A 169 37.21 -9.81 -23.18
N GLU A 170 36.79 -8.55 -23.17
CA GLU A 170 37.68 -7.38 -23.11
C GLU A 170 38.46 -7.32 -21.79
N CYS A 171 37.88 -7.84 -20.72
CA CYS A 171 38.62 -8.04 -19.48
C CYS A 171 39.84 -8.94 -19.70
N ASN A 172 39.83 -9.96 -20.58
CA ASN A 172 40.94 -10.92 -20.79
C ASN A 172 42.29 -10.31 -21.21
N GLU A 173 42.33 -9.02 -21.53
CA GLU A 173 43.55 -8.29 -21.87
C GLU A 173 44.23 -7.67 -20.62
N HIS A 174 43.60 -7.67 -19.43
CA HIS A 174 44.05 -6.93 -18.24
C HIS A 174 44.04 -7.73 -16.92
N HIS A 175 45.15 -7.71 -16.16
CA HIS A 175 45.44 -8.53 -14.97
C HIS A 175 44.26 -8.81 -13.99
N ASP A 176 43.92 -10.11 -13.80
CA ASP A 176 43.02 -10.74 -12.77
C ASP A 176 41.63 -11.29 -13.21
N HIS A 177 41.58 -12.06 -14.30
CA HIS A 177 40.35 -12.72 -14.79
C HIS A 177 39.73 -13.79 -13.88
N PRO A 178 40.46 -14.59 -13.07
CA PRO A 178 39.84 -15.63 -12.24
C PRO A 178 38.82 -15.05 -11.26
N ARG A 179 39.13 -13.90 -10.64
CA ARG A 179 38.22 -13.19 -9.74
C ARG A 179 37.01 -12.62 -10.48
N HIS A 180 37.22 -12.00 -11.65
CA HIS A 180 36.12 -11.42 -12.44
C HIS A 180 35.16 -12.47 -13.00
N ARG A 181 35.69 -13.59 -13.51
CA ARG A 181 34.88 -14.74 -13.92
C ARG A 181 34.08 -15.31 -12.75
N MET A 182 34.67 -15.36 -11.55
CA MET A 182 33.97 -15.81 -10.34
C MET A 182 32.78 -14.91 -9.98
N LEU A 183 32.92 -13.58 -10.12
CA LEU A 183 31.83 -12.62 -9.84
C LEU A 183 30.62 -12.82 -10.77
N LEU A 184 30.85 -13.19 -12.03
CA LEU A 184 29.78 -13.41 -13.02
C LEU A 184 29.38 -14.87 -13.20
N ARG A 185 30.06 -15.82 -12.55
CA ARG A 185 29.83 -17.28 -12.69
C ARG A 185 28.38 -17.67 -12.43
N ASP A 186 27.77 -17.07 -11.42
CA ASP A 186 26.41 -17.42 -11.00
C ASP A 186 25.34 -16.56 -11.70
N VAL A 187 25.76 -15.56 -12.50
CA VAL A 187 24.89 -14.58 -13.16
C VAL A 187 24.75 -14.89 -14.66
N LEU A 188 25.85 -15.19 -15.34
CA LEU A 188 25.84 -15.47 -16.79
C LEU A 188 24.95 -16.64 -17.21
N PRO A 189 24.99 -17.80 -16.54
CA PRO A 189 24.14 -18.95 -16.90
C PRO A 189 22.66 -18.64 -16.73
N VAL A 190 22.30 -17.76 -15.78
CA VAL A 190 20.92 -17.33 -15.57
C VAL A 190 20.41 -16.74 -16.89
N TYR A 191 21.05 -15.67 -17.38
CA TYR A 191 20.68 -14.99 -18.63
C TYR A 191 20.76 -15.86 -19.89
N GLU A 192 21.63 -16.87 -19.90
CA GLU A 192 21.75 -17.84 -21.00
C GLU A 192 20.53 -18.75 -21.10
N ARG A 193 20.18 -19.38 -19.98
CA ARG A 193 19.11 -20.38 -19.90
C ARG A 193 17.72 -19.76 -19.89
N GLN A 194 17.61 -18.47 -19.55
CA GLN A 194 16.33 -17.78 -19.36
C GLN A 194 15.44 -18.41 -18.28
N GLU A 195 16.06 -19.12 -17.33
CA GLU A 195 15.39 -19.82 -16.24
C GLU A 195 15.17 -18.88 -15.05
N TRP A 196 14.35 -17.85 -15.21
CA TRP A 196 13.85 -17.07 -14.09
C TRP A 196 12.37 -16.73 -14.22
N SER A 197 11.80 -16.45 -13.06
CA SER A 197 10.43 -16.02 -12.90
C SER A 197 10.40 -14.53 -12.59
N SER A 198 9.21 -13.93 -12.61
CA SER A 198 9.05 -12.56 -12.11
C SER A 198 9.38 -12.41 -10.61
N HIS A 199 9.48 -13.50 -9.83
CA HIS A 199 9.80 -13.43 -8.40
C HIS A 199 11.31 -13.43 -8.12
N THR A 200 12.13 -14.08 -8.95
CA THR A 200 13.59 -14.09 -8.79
C THR A 200 14.29 -12.93 -9.51
N LEU A 201 13.61 -12.27 -10.46
CA LEU A 201 14.23 -11.20 -11.28
C LEU A 201 14.82 -10.06 -10.44
N LEU A 202 14.19 -9.69 -9.33
CA LEU A 202 14.70 -8.62 -8.45
C LEU A 202 16.05 -9.01 -7.82
N ASP A 203 16.20 -10.28 -7.44
CA ASP A 203 17.45 -10.79 -6.85
C ASP A 203 18.53 -10.95 -7.91
N VAL A 204 18.16 -11.46 -9.10
CA VAL A 204 19.07 -11.55 -10.26
C VAL A 204 19.58 -10.15 -10.61
N TYR A 205 18.71 -9.14 -10.66
CA TYR A 205 19.09 -7.75 -10.90
C TYR A 205 20.09 -7.26 -9.84
N LYS A 206 19.77 -7.39 -8.54
CA LYS A 206 20.68 -6.96 -7.45
C LYS A 206 22.06 -7.62 -7.55
N ARG A 207 22.10 -8.95 -7.75
CA ARG A 207 23.37 -9.70 -7.88
C ARG A 207 24.16 -9.26 -9.12
N THR A 208 23.47 -9.07 -10.25
CA THR A 208 24.09 -8.61 -11.50
C THR A 208 24.73 -7.23 -11.32
N ILE A 209 23.97 -6.25 -10.80
CA ILE A 209 24.49 -4.88 -10.63
C ILE A 209 25.59 -4.85 -9.57
N HIS A 210 25.49 -5.63 -8.50
CA HIS A 210 26.56 -5.74 -7.50
C HIS A 210 27.86 -6.27 -8.13
N ALA A 211 27.80 -7.36 -8.90
CA ALA A 211 28.97 -7.89 -9.60
C ALA A 211 29.57 -6.85 -10.56
N LEU A 212 28.73 -6.17 -11.34
CA LEU A 212 29.18 -5.14 -12.29
C LEU A 212 29.83 -3.93 -11.61
N LYS A 213 29.32 -3.46 -10.48
CA LYS A 213 29.95 -2.38 -9.71
C LYS A 213 31.32 -2.77 -9.15
N VAL A 214 31.52 -4.04 -8.78
CA VAL A 214 32.83 -4.53 -8.36
C VAL A 214 33.80 -4.55 -9.54
N LEU A 215 33.33 -4.92 -10.75
CA LEU A 215 34.14 -4.89 -11.98
C LEU A 215 34.45 -3.46 -12.44
N GLU A 216 33.49 -2.55 -12.36
CA GLU A 216 33.63 -1.12 -12.71
C GLU A 216 34.77 -0.44 -11.94
N ARG A 217 34.98 -0.79 -10.67
CA ARG A 217 36.10 -0.27 -9.88
C ARG A 217 37.46 -0.64 -10.49
N ASP A 218 37.58 -1.83 -11.04
CA ASP A 218 38.81 -2.34 -11.63
C ASP A 218 38.92 -1.92 -13.13
N HIS A 219 37.78 -1.65 -13.81
CA HIS A 219 37.67 -1.30 -15.23
C HIS A 219 36.66 -0.18 -15.54
N PRO A 220 36.90 1.06 -15.06
CA PRO A 220 35.90 2.16 -15.12
C PRO A 220 35.62 2.66 -16.54
N SER A 221 36.56 2.50 -17.47
CA SER A 221 36.43 3.05 -18.83
C SER A 221 35.51 2.23 -19.74
N PHE A 222 35.19 0.98 -19.38
CA PHE A 222 34.45 0.07 -20.25
C PHE A 222 33.22 -0.58 -19.59
N ILE A 223 33.30 -0.91 -18.30
CA ILE A 223 32.16 -1.50 -17.61
C ILE A 223 31.16 -0.39 -17.29
N GLN A 224 29.95 -0.50 -17.83
CA GLN A 224 28.87 0.46 -17.60
C GLN A 224 27.65 -0.24 -16.96
N PRO A 225 27.60 -0.36 -15.62
CA PRO A 225 26.52 -1.07 -14.94
C PRO A 225 25.14 -0.47 -15.22
N LEU A 226 25.06 0.85 -15.43
CA LEU A 226 23.82 1.55 -15.74
C LEU A 226 23.19 1.07 -17.07
N VAL A 227 23.99 0.81 -18.09
CA VAL A 227 23.51 0.33 -19.40
C VAL A 227 22.88 -1.05 -19.27
N ILE A 228 23.54 -1.96 -18.54
CA ILE A 228 22.97 -3.28 -18.25
C ILE A 228 21.68 -3.16 -17.44
N ALA A 229 21.66 -2.27 -16.45
CA ALA A 229 20.49 -2.03 -15.62
C ALA A 229 19.27 -1.55 -16.44
N GLN A 230 19.47 -0.62 -17.38
CA GLN A 230 18.43 -0.13 -18.28
C GLN A 230 17.89 -1.22 -19.20
N HIS A 231 18.75 -2.13 -19.67
CA HIS A 231 18.30 -3.31 -20.41
C HIS A 231 17.42 -4.24 -19.57
N ILE A 232 17.76 -4.48 -18.30
CA ILE A 232 16.96 -5.34 -17.42
C ILE A 232 15.61 -4.68 -17.08
N LEU A 233 15.57 -3.36 -16.87
CA LEU A 233 14.32 -2.60 -16.69
C LEU A 233 13.35 -2.74 -17.87
N SER A 234 13.90 -3.05 -19.05
CA SER A 234 13.19 -3.19 -20.32
C SER A 234 12.73 -4.62 -20.62
N PHE A 235 12.95 -5.58 -19.72
CA PHE A 235 12.48 -6.95 -19.88
C PHE A 235 10.95 -7.04 -19.81
N ASP A 236 10.40 -8.16 -20.29
CA ASP A 236 9.00 -8.49 -20.07
C ASP A 236 8.80 -9.10 -18.67
N MET A 237 7.99 -8.45 -17.85
CA MET A 237 7.73 -8.86 -16.47
C MET A 237 6.38 -8.31 -16.00
N LYS A 238 5.84 -8.87 -14.91
CA LYS A 238 4.59 -8.38 -14.31
C LYS A 238 4.74 -6.93 -13.82
N PRO A 239 3.68 -6.09 -13.90
CA PRO A 239 3.72 -4.70 -13.44
C PRO A 239 4.21 -4.52 -11.99
N ASP A 240 3.82 -5.42 -11.08
CA ASP A 240 4.27 -5.38 -9.67
C ASP A 240 5.78 -5.61 -9.52
N THR A 241 6.34 -6.55 -10.28
CA THR A 241 7.79 -6.79 -10.33
C THR A 241 8.51 -5.58 -10.90
N TRP A 242 8.01 -5.02 -12.00
CA TRP A 242 8.60 -3.82 -12.59
C TRP A 242 8.56 -2.62 -11.63
N ARG A 243 7.45 -2.44 -10.91
CA ARG A 243 7.32 -1.41 -9.88
C ARG A 243 8.36 -1.56 -8.77
N LYS A 244 8.62 -2.77 -8.30
CA LYS A 244 9.68 -3.01 -7.30
C LYS A 244 11.07 -2.77 -7.89
N LEU A 245 11.28 -3.18 -9.13
CA LEU A 245 12.55 -3.05 -9.83
C LEU A 245 12.96 -1.59 -10.03
N GLN A 246 12.03 -0.69 -10.39
CA GLN A 246 12.35 0.74 -10.55
C GLN A 246 12.90 1.36 -9.26
N PHE A 247 12.37 1.00 -8.08
CA PHE A 247 12.88 1.54 -6.82
C PHE A 247 14.25 0.98 -6.45
N ILE A 248 14.49 -0.31 -6.71
CA ILE A 248 15.83 -0.90 -6.57
C ILE A 248 16.81 -0.22 -7.53
N HIS A 249 16.39 0.07 -8.76
CA HIS A 249 17.20 0.78 -9.74
C HIS A 249 17.57 2.17 -9.24
N ILE A 250 16.59 2.98 -8.82
CA ILE A 250 16.81 4.31 -8.26
C ILE A 250 17.73 4.27 -7.03
N GLY A 251 17.59 3.26 -6.17
CA GLY A 251 18.48 3.10 -5.02
C GLY A 251 19.92 2.76 -5.38
N LEU A 252 20.16 2.11 -6.52
CA LEU A 252 21.51 1.77 -7.01
C LEU A 252 22.11 2.86 -7.92
N PHE A 253 21.27 3.64 -8.60
CA PHE A 253 21.62 4.70 -9.54
C PHE A 253 20.78 5.96 -9.23
N PRO A 254 21.06 6.66 -8.11
CA PRO A 254 20.24 7.78 -7.67
C PRO A 254 20.54 9.09 -8.42
N GLU A 255 21.60 9.14 -9.22
CA GLU A 255 21.98 10.32 -9.99
C GLU A 255 21.10 10.49 -11.23
N THR A 256 20.65 11.72 -11.50
CA THR A 256 19.98 12.05 -12.74
C THR A 256 20.27 13.49 -13.16
N ASN A 257 20.24 13.74 -14.47
CA ASN A 257 20.34 15.07 -15.05
C ASN A 257 18.95 15.56 -15.50
N CYS A 258 18.59 16.80 -15.14
CA CYS A 258 17.39 17.43 -15.67
C CYS A 258 17.55 17.74 -17.17
N PRO A 259 16.59 17.34 -18.03
CA PRO A 259 16.69 17.57 -19.48
C PRO A 259 16.56 19.06 -19.87
N GLU A 260 15.97 19.90 -19.01
CA GLU A 260 15.72 21.32 -19.31
C GLU A 260 16.84 22.23 -18.80
N CYS A 261 17.28 22.08 -17.55
CA CYS A 261 18.26 22.98 -16.92
C CYS A 261 19.65 22.36 -16.69
N ASN A 262 19.85 21.09 -17.06
CA ASN A 262 21.08 20.33 -16.85
C ASN A 262 21.54 20.20 -15.39
N MET A 263 20.66 20.45 -14.41
CA MET A 263 20.98 20.26 -13.01
C MET A 263 21.04 18.77 -12.67
N VAL A 264 22.12 18.35 -12.01
CA VAL A 264 22.30 16.98 -11.51
C VAL A 264 21.77 16.87 -10.07
N PHE A 265 20.80 15.99 -9.86
CA PHE A 265 20.13 15.85 -8.56
C PHE A 265 19.90 14.38 -8.19
N CYS A 266 19.59 14.16 -6.90
CA CYS A 266 19.37 12.84 -6.33
C CYS A 266 17.89 12.43 -6.45
N LEU A 267 17.63 11.30 -7.10
CA LEU A 267 16.29 10.72 -7.26
C LEU A 267 15.67 10.23 -5.93
N GLN A 268 16.48 9.97 -4.90
CA GLN A 268 15.99 9.49 -3.60
C GLN A 268 15.55 10.62 -2.65
N CYS A 269 16.25 11.76 -2.63
CA CYS A 269 15.91 12.89 -1.75
C CYS A 269 15.38 14.11 -2.49
N GLY A 270 15.74 14.31 -3.76
CA GLY A 270 15.38 15.48 -4.56
C GLY A 270 16.26 16.70 -4.34
N ASN A 271 17.32 16.57 -3.54
CA ASN A 271 18.35 17.59 -3.40
C ASN A 271 19.46 17.37 -4.44
N GLN A 272 20.47 18.24 -4.43
CA GLN A 272 21.68 18.10 -5.24
C GLN A 272 22.30 16.69 -5.10
N HIS A 273 22.86 16.19 -6.20
CA HIS A 273 23.54 14.90 -6.17
C HIS A 273 24.74 14.92 -5.20
N HIS A 274 24.83 13.89 -4.36
CA HIS A 274 25.79 13.83 -3.24
C HIS A 274 26.55 12.48 -3.27
N PRO A 275 27.61 12.37 -4.08
CA PRO A 275 28.33 11.11 -4.29
C PRO A 275 29.01 10.64 -2.99
N GLY A 276 29.00 9.33 -2.75
CA GLY A 276 29.66 8.73 -1.58
C GLY A 276 28.97 8.95 -0.23
N SER A 277 27.84 9.66 -0.18
CA SER A 277 27.06 9.88 1.04
C SER A 277 25.61 9.46 0.89
N THR A 278 24.99 8.99 1.98
CA THR A 278 23.55 8.78 2.02
C THR A 278 22.82 10.12 2.03
N CYS A 279 21.54 10.09 1.67
CA CYS A 279 20.71 11.28 1.70
C CYS A 279 20.62 11.88 3.12
N GLU A 280 20.61 11.05 4.17
CA GLU A 280 20.65 11.50 5.57
C GLU A 280 21.97 12.17 5.92
N GLN A 281 23.10 11.59 5.50
CA GLN A 281 24.42 12.18 5.72
C GLN A 281 24.55 13.54 5.02
N TYR A 282 24.04 13.66 3.80
CA TYR A 282 23.97 14.93 3.09
C TYR A 282 23.14 15.97 3.86
N MET A 283 21.93 15.61 4.30
CA MET A 283 21.08 16.52 5.08
C MET A 283 21.75 16.92 6.39
N GLN A 284 22.37 15.98 7.10
CA GLN A 284 23.09 16.25 8.35
C GLN A 284 24.27 17.19 8.10
N ASN A 285 25.05 16.98 7.03
CA ASN A 285 26.17 17.84 6.67
C ASN A 285 25.72 19.28 6.38
N VAL A 286 24.61 19.46 5.67
CA VAL A 286 24.02 20.79 5.41
C VAL A 286 23.62 21.48 6.71
N VAL A 287 23.07 20.73 7.66
CA VAL A 287 22.70 21.23 8.99
C VAL A 287 23.92 21.64 9.79
N ASP A 288 24.92 20.77 9.91
CA ASP A 288 26.10 20.97 10.77
C ASP A 288 26.99 22.12 10.27
N HIS A 289 27.06 22.32 8.95
CA HIS A 289 27.90 23.36 8.34
C HIS A 289 27.13 24.61 7.93
N HIS A 290 25.82 24.69 8.22
CA HIS A 290 24.96 25.79 7.79
C HIS A 290 25.07 26.11 6.29
N ALA A 291 25.12 25.08 5.45
CA ALA A 291 25.41 25.19 4.02
C ALA A 291 24.19 25.52 3.13
N ALA A 292 23.09 26.00 3.73
CA ALA A 292 21.84 26.34 3.06
C ALA A 292 21.10 27.47 3.80
N PRO A 293 20.05 28.09 3.22
CA PRO A 293 19.20 29.03 3.93
C PRO A 293 18.60 28.44 5.22
N VAL A 294 18.35 29.29 6.22
CA VAL A 294 17.86 28.89 7.55
C VAL A 294 16.62 28.00 7.47
N GLU A 295 15.66 28.36 6.62
CA GLU A 295 14.41 27.59 6.42
C GLU A 295 14.67 26.15 5.94
N VAL A 296 15.68 25.95 5.08
CA VAL A 296 16.07 24.62 4.58
C VAL A 296 16.75 23.81 5.68
N ILE A 297 17.61 24.46 6.47
CA ILE A 297 18.28 23.82 7.61
C ILE A 297 17.26 23.34 8.65
N GLU A 298 16.31 24.19 9.04
CA GLU A 298 15.24 23.84 9.97
C GLU A 298 14.39 22.68 9.44
N THR A 299 14.08 22.70 8.13
CA THR A 299 13.37 21.62 7.45
C THR A 299 14.15 20.29 7.53
N PHE A 300 15.44 20.30 7.24
CA PHE A 300 16.28 19.10 7.32
C PHE A 300 16.44 18.58 8.74
N GLN A 301 16.66 19.47 9.72
CA GLN A 301 16.68 19.11 11.14
C GLN A 301 15.38 18.41 11.55
N TRP A 302 14.23 18.98 11.18
CA TRP A 302 12.95 18.40 11.49
C TRP A 302 12.75 17.04 10.81
N GLN A 303 13.12 16.91 9.52
CA GLN A 303 13.03 15.65 8.78
C GLN A 303 13.89 14.55 9.38
N LEU A 304 15.14 14.86 9.75
CA LEU A 304 16.07 13.90 10.36
C LEU A 304 15.57 13.41 11.73
N LYS A 305 14.91 14.28 12.49
CA LYS A 305 14.40 13.96 13.83
C LYS A 305 13.07 13.20 13.80
N ASN A 306 12.15 13.58 12.92
CA ASN A 306 10.75 13.16 12.99
C ASN A 306 10.32 12.18 11.88
N SER A 307 11.19 11.91 10.91
CA SER A 307 10.86 11.05 9.76
C SER A 307 11.85 9.92 9.59
N ARG A 308 11.41 8.85 8.93
CA ARG A 308 12.26 7.74 8.47
C ARG A 308 12.01 7.45 7.01
N ARG A 309 13.02 6.96 6.30
CA ARG A 309 12.87 6.55 4.91
C ARG A 309 12.14 5.22 4.78
N CYS A 310 11.28 5.11 3.78
CA CYS A 310 10.84 3.82 3.27
C CYS A 310 12.06 3.01 2.77
N PRO A 311 12.28 1.77 3.24
CA PRO A 311 13.40 0.93 2.79
C PRO A 311 13.34 0.54 1.31
N SER A 312 12.16 0.68 0.69
CA SER A 312 11.94 0.34 -0.72
C SER A 312 12.13 1.55 -1.63
N CYS A 313 11.36 2.64 -1.43
CA CYS A 313 11.36 3.80 -2.34
C CYS A 313 12.03 5.06 -1.79
N SER A 314 12.55 5.03 -0.56
CA SER A 314 13.30 6.13 0.05
C SER A 314 12.53 7.44 0.30
N ILE A 315 11.19 7.45 0.16
CA ILE A 315 10.38 8.58 0.61
C ILE A 315 10.47 8.73 2.13
N MET A 316 10.57 9.97 2.61
CA MET A 316 10.50 10.28 4.04
C MET A 316 9.06 10.09 4.51
N ILE A 317 8.88 9.30 5.55
CA ILE A 317 7.58 9.03 6.17
C ILE A 317 7.67 9.57 7.59
N GLN A 318 6.71 10.39 7.98
CA GLN A 318 6.41 10.68 9.37
C GLN A 318 5.44 9.61 9.89
N ARG A 319 5.64 9.16 11.12
CA ARG A 319 4.74 8.23 11.78
C ARG A 319 3.84 8.99 12.76
N ASP A 320 2.54 8.89 12.56
CA ASP A 320 1.54 9.20 13.58
C ASP A 320 1.48 8.00 14.54
N GLU A 321 1.53 8.25 15.86
CA GLU A 321 2.06 7.39 16.94
C GLU A 321 1.55 5.92 17.03
N GLY A 322 2.23 5.10 17.84
CA GLY A 322 1.75 3.80 18.34
C GLY A 322 2.10 2.55 17.51
N CYS A 323 1.97 2.57 16.18
CA CYS A 323 2.13 1.34 15.39
C CYS A 323 3.50 1.20 14.69
N ASN A 324 4.17 0.07 14.86
CA ASN A 324 5.40 -0.25 14.13
C ASN A 324 5.12 -0.73 12.69
N LYS A 325 3.91 -1.16 12.35
CA LYS A 325 3.57 -1.58 10.99
C LYS A 325 3.29 -0.35 10.13
N VAL A 326 4.13 -0.12 9.14
CA VAL A 326 4.03 1.02 8.23
C VAL A 326 3.74 0.51 6.82
N ASP A 327 2.67 1.00 6.23
CA ASP A 327 2.32 0.75 4.83
C ASP A 327 2.67 2.01 4.01
N CYS A 328 3.75 1.95 3.21
CA CYS A 328 4.20 3.12 2.47
C CYS A 328 3.18 3.54 1.40
N SER A 329 2.65 4.76 1.49
CA SER A 329 1.68 5.32 0.54
C SER A 329 2.20 5.41 -0.89
N LEU A 330 3.49 5.64 -1.10
CA LEU A 330 4.08 5.75 -2.44
C LEU A 330 4.28 4.38 -3.12
N CYS A 331 4.88 3.40 -2.44
CA CYS A 331 5.29 2.14 -3.09
C CYS A 331 4.51 0.89 -2.66
N GLY A 332 3.69 1.01 -1.62
CA GLY A 332 2.95 -0.08 -1.00
C GLY A 332 3.81 -1.07 -0.21
N TYR A 333 5.07 -0.74 0.10
CA TYR A 333 5.93 -1.61 0.89
C TYR A 333 5.53 -1.56 2.37
N CYS A 334 5.25 -2.74 2.94
CA CYS A 334 4.92 -2.91 4.36
C CYS A 334 6.21 -3.21 5.14
N PHE A 335 6.58 -2.34 6.08
CA PHE A 335 7.81 -2.47 6.87
C PHE A 335 7.61 -2.15 8.34
N CYS A 336 8.56 -2.58 9.17
CA CYS A 336 8.61 -2.24 10.58
C CYS A 336 9.32 -0.91 10.78
N TRP A 337 8.68 0.06 11.43
CA TRP A 337 9.25 1.36 11.76
C TRP A 337 10.54 1.26 12.60
N ALA A 338 10.56 0.32 13.55
CA ALA A 338 11.67 0.16 14.48
C ALA A 338 12.93 -0.42 13.82
N CYS A 339 12.79 -1.52 13.07
CA CYS A 339 13.94 -2.25 12.50
C CYS A 339 14.14 -2.02 10.99
N LEU A 340 13.26 -1.26 10.34
CA LEU A 340 13.29 -0.92 8.91
C LEU A 340 13.33 -2.14 7.96
N SER A 341 13.01 -3.33 8.48
CA SER A 341 12.90 -4.56 7.70
C SER A 341 11.46 -4.78 7.23
N GLN A 342 11.27 -5.68 6.27
CA GLN A 342 9.94 -6.12 5.86
C GLN A 342 9.10 -6.52 7.07
N TRP A 343 7.85 -6.05 7.10
CA TRP A 343 6.95 -6.36 8.20
C TRP A 343 6.76 -7.88 8.33
N SER A 344 6.78 -8.35 9.58
CA SER A 344 6.46 -9.73 9.94
C SER A 344 5.91 -9.76 11.35
N ASP A 345 5.18 -10.80 11.71
CA ASP A 345 4.55 -10.92 13.04
C ASP A 345 5.58 -10.90 14.18
N LYS A 346 6.83 -11.29 13.90
CA LYS A 346 7.97 -11.21 14.84
C LYS A 346 8.33 -9.78 15.23
N CYS A 347 7.91 -8.78 14.46
CA CYS A 347 8.21 -7.37 14.73
C CYS A 347 7.30 -6.76 15.79
N GLY A 348 6.12 -7.33 16.07
CA GLY A 348 5.16 -6.78 17.05
C GLY A 348 4.64 -5.37 16.72
N PHE A 349 3.33 -5.13 16.88
CA PHE A 349 2.73 -3.82 16.60
C PHE A 349 3.30 -2.68 17.43
N TYR A 350 3.68 -2.95 18.69
CA TYR A 350 4.18 -1.91 19.61
C TYR A 350 5.65 -2.13 20.00
N HIS A 351 6.09 -3.38 20.09
CA HIS A 351 7.47 -3.73 20.49
C HIS A 351 8.16 -4.62 19.46
N CYS A 352 9.27 -4.13 18.91
CA CYS A 352 10.09 -4.87 17.96
C CYS A 352 11.27 -5.58 18.63
N SER A 353 11.29 -6.90 18.51
CA SER A 353 12.37 -7.78 18.96
C SER A 353 13.70 -7.58 18.22
N ARG A 354 13.69 -6.82 17.12
CA ARG A 354 14.84 -6.57 16.24
C ARG A 354 15.28 -5.10 16.26
N SER A 355 14.97 -4.37 17.33
CA SER A 355 15.39 -2.97 17.42
C SER A 355 16.90 -2.86 17.14
N PRO A 356 17.34 -1.91 16.30
CA PRO A 356 18.75 -1.72 16.04
C PRO A 356 19.43 -1.32 17.36
N THR A 357 20.42 -2.11 17.80
CA THR A 357 21.35 -1.73 18.86
C THR A 357 22.18 -0.55 18.36
N THR A 358 21.72 0.67 18.61
CA THR A 358 22.55 1.87 18.44
C THR A 358 23.52 1.95 19.61
N THR A 359 24.79 1.65 19.36
CA THR A 359 25.91 2.08 20.19
C THR A 359 26.05 3.60 20.09
N SER A 360 25.36 4.31 20.96
CA SER A 360 25.65 5.69 21.35
C SER A 360 24.86 5.94 22.63
N ASP A 361 25.57 6.22 23.73
CA ASP A 361 25.03 6.56 25.04
C ASP A 361 23.86 7.53 24.94
N VAL A 362 22.65 6.98 25.03
CA VAL A 362 21.49 7.67 25.58
C VAL A 362 21.01 6.75 26.68
N SER A 363 21.31 7.14 27.92
CA SER A 363 20.80 6.48 29.10
C SER A 363 19.29 6.26 28.95
N PRO A 364 18.75 5.11 29.39
CA PRO A 364 17.32 4.92 29.42
C PRO A 364 16.76 5.89 30.47
N GLU A 365 16.32 7.07 30.06
CA GLU A 365 15.40 7.83 30.89
C GLU A 365 14.20 6.91 31.12
N HIS A 366 14.00 6.58 32.40
CA HIS A 366 12.78 5.96 32.89
C HIS A 366 11.61 6.92 32.63
N SER A 367 11.11 6.93 31.40
CA SER A 367 9.79 7.45 31.10
C SER A 367 8.81 6.47 31.72
N ASN A 368 8.38 6.80 32.94
CA ASN A 368 7.20 6.26 33.60
C ASN A 368 6.16 5.87 32.56
N ALA A 369 5.70 4.62 32.61
CA ALA A 369 4.73 4.03 31.70
C ALA A 369 3.40 4.83 31.71
N LYS A 370 3.38 5.95 30.99
CA LYS A 370 2.15 6.51 30.45
C LYS A 370 1.80 5.62 29.28
N THR A 371 0.85 4.73 29.50
CA THR A 371 0.12 4.10 28.42
C THR A 371 -0.29 5.19 27.43
N GLU A 372 0.13 5.04 26.17
CA GLU A 372 -0.21 5.96 25.09
C GLU A 372 -1.74 6.08 24.98
N LEU A 373 -2.26 7.29 24.70
CA LEU A 373 -3.70 7.52 24.60
C LEU A 373 -4.33 6.50 23.64
N GLY A 374 -5.34 5.78 24.11
CA GLY A 374 -6.05 4.77 23.31
C GLY A 374 -5.50 3.34 23.39
N VAL A 375 -4.35 3.11 24.04
CA VAL A 375 -3.88 1.76 24.35
C VAL A 375 -4.42 1.32 25.72
N PRO A 376 -5.26 0.28 25.82
CA PRO A 376 -5.70 -0.24 27.10
C PRO A 376 -4.49 -0.72 27.89
N ASN A 377 -4.29 -0.18 29.10
CA ASN A 377 -3.21 -0.62 29.97
C ASN A 377 -3.57 -2.00 30.54
N VAL A 378 -3.15 -3.06 29.82
CA VAL A 378 -3.46 -4.46 30.14
C VAL A 378 -3.05 -4.82 31.56
N SER A 379 -1.92 -4.30 32.05
CA SER A 379 -1.44 -4.53 33.41
C SER A 379 -2.38 -3.94 34.47
N SER A 380 -2.90 -2.73 34.24
CA SER A 380 -3.87 -2.10 35.13
C SER A 380 -5.28 -2.72 35.05
N ILE A 381 -5.63 -3.31 33.90
CA ILE A 381 -6.87 -4.08 33.73
C ILE A 381 -6.73 -5.42 34.47
N GLN A 382 -5.62 -6.13 34.29
CA GLN A 382 -5.33 -7.38 35.00
C GLN A 382 -5.23 -7.19 36.51
N ALA A 383 -4.63 -6.08 36.97
CA ALA A 383 -4.56 -5.75 38.39
C ALA A 383 -5.94 -5.47 39.02
N ARG A 384 -6.91 -4.94 38.24
CA ARG A 384 -8.30 -4.78 38.68
C ARG A 384 -9.09 -6.10 38.66
N LEU A 385 -8.77 -6.99 37.72
CA LEU A 385 -9.43 -8.29 37.57
C LEU A 385 -8.95 -9.32 38.60
N TYR A 386 -7.70 -9.22 39.07
CA TYR A 386 -7.10 -10.16 40.03
C TYR A 386 -6.32 -9.43 41.14
N PRO A 387 -6.99 -8.67 42.02
CA PRO A 387 -6.32 -8.09 43.18
C PRO A 387 -5.94 -9.20 44.17
N GLY A 388 -4.73 -9.74 44.07
CA GLY A 388 -4.17 -10.62 45.11
C GLY A 388 -3.30 -11.80 44.71
N ILE A 389 -2.98 -12.03 43.42
CA ILE A 389 -2.03 -13.11 43.05
C ILE A 389 -0.64 -12.50 42.88
N ASN A 390 -0.04 -12.11 44.01
CA ASN A 390 1.40 -11.95 44.26
C ASN A 390 1.55 -11.41 45.69
N ALA A 391 1.36 -12.31 46.66
CA ALA A 391 1.88 -12.18 48.02
C ALA A 391 2.68 -13.45 48.32
#